data_AF-A0A100WQH1-F1
#
_entry.id   AF-A0A100WQH1-F1
#
_cell.length_a   1.000
_cell.length_b   1.000
_cell.length_c   1.000
_cell.angle_alpha   90.00
_cell.angle_beta   90.00
_cell.angle_gamma   90.00
#
_symmetry.space_group_name_H-M   'P 1'
#
loop_
_entity.id
_entity.type
_entity.pdbx_description
1 polymer ?
#
loop_
_entity_poly.entity_id
_entity_poly.type
_entity_poly.pdbx_seq_one_letter_code
_entity_poly.pdbx_strand_id
1 'polypeptide(L)'
;MRVLAIADTTPDLGRPIVEFVARERIDVVVTAGDLNRYKLSGIEKVPVPTVGVYGNHCDGRYLAQPGITNLHPTPQRIGDLTFGGLQGCVRYKKRGADILYT
;
A
#
# COMPACT_ATOMS: atom_id res chain seq x y z
N MET A 1 15.42 9.50 0.47
CA MET A 1 14.15 8.85 0.85
C MET A 1 14.34 7.35 0.80
N ARG A 2 14.02 6.62 1.87
CA ARG A 2 13.98 5.16 1.96
C ARG A 2 12.53 4.70 1.95
N VAL A 3 12.20 3.81 1.04
CA VAL A 3 10.83 3.29 0.85
C VAL A 3 10.78 1.83 1.27
N LEU A 4 9.80 1.45 2.09
CA LEU A 4 9.42 0.06 2.29
C LEU A 4 8.25 -0.26 1.37
N ALA A 5 8.48 -1.07 0.33
CA ALA A 5 7.43 -1.53 -0.58
C ALA A 5 6.98 -2.94 -0.20
N ILE A 6 5.65 -3.15 -0.10
CA ILE A 6 5.02 -4.42 0.30
C ILE A 6 3.96 -4.78 -0.75
N ALA A 7 3.95 -6.03 -1.21
CA ALA A 7 2.99 -6.54 -2.20
C ALA A 7 2.73 -8.04 -1.96
N ASP A 8 1.60 -8.54 -2.44
CA ASP A 8 1.24 -9.96 -2.61
C ASP A 8 1.15 -10.84 -1.35
N THR A 9 2.12 -10.78 -0.45
CA THR A 9 2.25 -11.69 0.68
C THR A 9 2.54 -10.93 1.98
N THR A 10 2.42 -11.62 3.11
CA THR A 10 2.86 -11.06 4.39
C THR A 10 4.38 -10.82 4.31
N PRO A 11 4.86 -9.60 4.61
CA PRO A 11 6.29 -9.31 4.49
C PRO A 11 7.09 -10.02 5.57
N ASP A 12 8.14 -10.74 5.18
CA ASP A 12 9.09 -11.35 6.12
C ASP A 12 10.19 -10.35 6.51
N LEU A 13 9.85 -9.47 7.46
CA LEU A 13 10.75 -8.40 7.93
C LEU A 13 11.62 -8.85 9.13
N GLY A 14 11.43 -10.09 9.61
CA GLY A 14 12.03 -10.60 10.85
C GLY A 14 11.61 -9.87 12.14
N ARG A 15 10.66 -8.93 12.05
CA ARG A 15 10.11 -8.12 13.16
C ARG A 15 8.81 -7.42 12.75
N PRO A 16 8.03 -6.85 13.69
CA PRO A 16 6.85 -6.04 13.36
C PRO A 16 7.18 -4.86 12.42
N ILE A 17 6.24 -4.52 11.53
CA ILE A 17 6.42 -3.45 10.52
C ILE A 17 6.86 -2.14 11.17
N VAL A 18 6.24 -1.75 12.29
CA VAL A 18 6.58 -0.53 13.04
C VAL A 18 8.05 -0.49 13.50
N GLU A 19 8.57 -1.62 13.99
CA GLU A 19 9.96 -1.71 14.43
C GLU A 19 10.93 -1.70 13.26
N PHE A 20 10.55 -2.36 12.15
CA PHE A 20 11.34 -2.34 10.92
C PHE A 20 11.46 -0.91 10.37
N VAL A 21 10.34 -0.18 10.28
CA VAL A 21 10.29 1.21 9.84
C VAL A 21 11.23 2.09 10.67
N ALA A 22 11.16 1.98 12.00
CA ALA A 22 11.99 2.79 12.91
C ALA A 22 13.48 2.45 12.77
N ARG A 23 13.83 1.16 12.85
CA ARG A 23 15.24 0.70 12.79
C ARG A 23 15.89 1.02 11.45
N GLU A 24 15.17 0.76 10.36
CA GLU A 24 15.67 1.00 9.00
C GLU A 24 15.46 2.44 8.54
N ARG A 25 14.95 3.34 9.39
CA ARG A 25 14.75 4.75 9.05
C ARG A 25 13.99 4.90 7.72
N ILE A 26 12.88 4.17 7.60
CA ILE A 26 12.00 4.23 6.44
C ILE A 26 11.23 5.56 6.49
N ASP A 27 11.18 6.26 5.36
CA ASP A 27 10.51 7.56 5.24
C ASP A 27 9.05 7.43 4.77
N VAL A 28 8.71 6.34 4.07
CA VAL A 28 7.37 6.06 3.56
C VAL A 28 7.18 4.55 3.37
N VAL A 29 6.00 4.05 3.72
CA VAL A 29 5.58 2.68 3.39
C VAL A 29 4.64 2.71 2.19
N VAL A 30 4.89 1.86 1.19
CA VAL A 30 4.10 1.77 -0.03
C VAL A 30 3.54 0.35 -0.17
N THR A 31 2.23 0.22 -0.30
CA THR A 31 1.56 -1.05 -0.59
C THR A 31 1.19 -1.14 -2.08
N ALA A 32 1.60 -2.21 -2.76
CA ALA A 32 1.45 -2.38 -4.21
C ALA A 32 0.39 -3.42 -4.60
N GLY A 33 -0.55 -3.72 -3.71
CA GLY A 33 -1.70 -4.58 -4.01
C GLY A 33 -1.55 -6.04 -3.58
N ASP A 34 -2.63 -6.80 -3.78
CA ASP A 34 -2.81 -8.21 -3.41
C ASP A 34 -2.57 -8.56 -1.94
N LEU A 35 -2.77 -7.54 -1.10
CA LEU A 35 -2.71 -7.60 0.35
C LEU A 35 -4.11 -7.64 0.99
N ASN A 36 -4.12 -7.86 2.30
CA ASN A 36 -5.29 -7.73 3.15
C ASN A 36 -4.88 -7.25 4.55
N ARG A 37 -5.84 -6.93 5.41
CA ARG A 37 -5.58 -6.43 6.77
C ARG A 37 -4.69 -7.35 7.63
N TYR A 38 -4.74 -8.66 7.39
CA TYR A 38 -3.99 -9.65 8.17
C TYR A 38 -2.51 -9.70 7.75
N LYS A 39 -2.24 -9.52 6.45
CA LYS A 39 -0.87 -9.42 5.91
C LYS A 39 -0.15 -8.13 6.33
N LEU A 40 -0.92 -7.11 6.74
CA LEU A 40 -0.44 -5.79 7.15
C LEU A 40 -0.64 -5.51 8.65
N SER A 41 -0.58 -6.54 9.49
CA SER A 41 -0.77 -6.38 10.94
C SER A 41 0.20 -5.34 11.53
N GLY A 42 -0.34 -4.34 12.25
CA GLY A 42 0.43 -3.28 12.88
C GLY A 42 0.77 -2.09 11.98
N ILE A 43 0.30 -2.09 10.71
CA ILE A 43 0.50 -0.98 9.77
C ILE A 43 -0.11 0.33 10.29
N GLU A 44 -1.21 0.24 11.05
CA GLU A 44 -1.91 1.39 11.64
C GLU A 44 -1.08 2.14 12.70
N LYS A 45 0.00 1.52 13.17
CA LYS A 45 0.92 2.09 14.17
C LYS A 45 2.18 2.69 13.53
N VAL A 46 2.32 2.61 12.21
CA VAL A 46 3.48 3.15 11.50
C VAL A 46 3.44 4.69 11.56
N PRO A 47 4.51 5.35 12.04
CA PRO A 47 4.50 6.80 12.25
C PRO A 47 4.81 7.61 10.98
N VAL A 48 5.17 6.94 9.88
CA VAL A 48 5.47 7.58 8.60
C VAL A 48 4.29 7.41 7.63
N PRO A 49 4.17 8.26 6.59
CA PRO A 49 3.11 8.11 5.61
C PRO A 49 3.07 6.69 5.04
N THR A 50 1.88 6.09 5.05
CA THR A 50 1.62 4.83 4.37
C THR A 50 0.65 5.09 3.23
N VAL A 51 1.04 4.68 2.02
CA VAL A 51 0.27 4.91 0.80
C VAL A 51 0.19 3.62 -0.01
N GLY A 52 -0.72 3.54 -0.97
CA GLY A 52 -0.72 2.40 -1.88
C GLY A 52 -1.90 2.31 -2.83
N VAL A 53 -2.01 1.14 -3.45
CA VAL A 53 -3.06 0.79 -4.42
C VAL A 53 -3.59 -0.62 -4.16
N TYR A 54 -4.84 -0.87 -4.54
CA TYR A 54 -5.36 -2.23 -4.59
C TYR A 54 -4.72 -3.00 -5.74
N GLY A 55 -4.47 -4.29 -5.54
CA GLY A 55 -4.13 -5.21 -6.63
C GLY A 55 -5.41 -5.84 -7.19
N ASN A 56 -5.26 -6.76 -8.15
CA ASN A 56 -6.42 -7.37 -8.79
C ASN A 56 -7.13 -8.38 -7.87
N HIS A 57 -6.44 -8.99 -6.91
CA HIS A 57 -7.00 -9.94 -5.94
C HIS A 57 -7.41 -9.29 -4.60
N CYS A 58 -7.53 -7.97 -4.55
CA CYS A 58 -7.98 -7.26 -3.36
C CYS A 58 -9.51 -7.20 -3.23
N ASP A 59 -10.00 -7.09 -1.99
CA ASP A 59 -11.43 -6.93 -1.69
C ASP A 59 -11.89 -5.47 -1.62
N GLY A 60 -10.98 -4.52 -1.88
CA GLY A 60 -11.25 -3.08 -1.83
C GLY A 60 -11.40 -2.50 -0.42
N ARG A 61 -10.95 -3.19 0.64
CA ARG A 61 -11.17 -2.74 2.04
C ARG A 61 -9.94 -2.30 2.80
N TYR A 62 -8.77 -2.87 2.54
CA TYR A 62 -7.60 -2.65 3.41
C TYR A 62 -7.02 -1.23 3.34
N LEU A 63 -7.15 -0.52 2.21
CA LEU A 63 -6.74 0.89 2.10
C LEU A 63 -7.80 1.86 2.68
N ALA A 64 -9.03 1.38 2.92
CA ALA A 64 -10.07 2.19 3.56
C ALA A 64 -9.92 2.20 5.10
N GLN A 65 -9.05 1.37 5.66
CA GLN A 65 -8.73 1.38 7.08
C GLN A 65 -7.92 2.63 7.42
N PRO A 66 -8.06 3.18 8.64
CA PRO A 66 -7.23 4.30 9.09
C PRO A 66 -5.75 3.98 8.93
N GLY A 67 -5.00 4.90 8.33
CA GLY A 67 -3.54 4.83 8.25
C GLY A 67 -2.96 4.58 6.86
N ILE A 68 -3.76 4.24 5.83
CA ILE A 68 -3.24 4.07 4.46
C ILE A 68 -3.98 4.99 3.48
N THR A 69 -3.24 5.77 2.69
CA THR A 69 -3.83 6.62 1.65
C THR A 69 -3.83 5.88 0.31
N ASN A 70 -5.02 5.72 -0.30
CA ASN A 70 -5.12 5.19 -1.67
C ASN A 70 -4.63 6.23 -2.69
N LEU A 71 -3.62 5.87 -3.48
CA LEU A 71 -3.04 6.72 -4.52
C LEU A 71 -3.81 6.69 -5.85
N HIS A 72 -4.80 5.80 -5.98
CA HIS A 72 -5.65 5.71 -7.15
C HIS A 72 -6.99 6.43 -6.93
N PRO A 73 -7.40 7.39 -7.78
CA PRO A 73 -6.64 8.06 -8.85
C PRO A 73 -5.92 9.34 -8.37
N THR A 74 -5.87 9.58 -7.06
CA THR A 74 -5.43 10.86 -6.47
C THR A 74 -3.98 10.78 -6.00
N PRO A 75 -3.02 11.45 -6.68
CA PRO A 75 -1.63 11.47 -6.25
C PRO A 75 -1.45 12.18 -4.91
N GLN A 76 -0.38 11.85 -4.20
CA GLN A 76 0.00 12.48 -2.93
C GLN A 76 1.44 12.97 -2.99
N ARG A 77 1.72 14.15 -2.44
CA ARG A 77 3.09 14.66 -2.28
C ARG A 77 3.63 14.24 -0.91
N ILE A 78 4.78 13.57 -0.89
CA ILE A 78 5.50 13.16 0.33
C ILE A 78 6.93 13.68 0.21
N GLY A 79 7.28 14.64 1.07
CA GLY A 79 8.51 15.41 0.92
C GLY A 79 8.56 16.12 -0.44
N ASP A 80 9.61 15.86 -1.21
CA ASP A 80 9.81 16.46 -2.54
C ASP A 80 9.32 15.60 -3.71
N LEU A 81 8.74 14.43 -3.42
CA LEU A 81 8.27 13.49 -4.43
C LEU A 81 6.74 13.44 -4.47
N THR A 82 6.19 13.26 -5.66
CA THR A 82 4.77 12.98 -5.86
C THR A 82 4.59 11.50 -6.20
N PHE A 83 3.76 10.82 -5.43
CA PHE A 83 3.38 9.43 -5.61
C PHE A 83 2.01 9.38 -6.27
N GLY A 84 1.90 8.66 -7.38
CA GLY A 84 0.64 8.34 -8.05
C GLY A 84 0.48 6.84 -8.18
N GLY A 85 -0.76 6.37 -8.30
CA GLY A 85 -1.06 4.94 -8.34
C GLY A 85 -2.17 4.58 -9.33
N LEU A 86 -1.97 3.44 -10.01
CA LEU A 86 -3.02 2.75 -10.76
C LEU A 86 -3.26 1.41 -10.05
N GLN A 87 -4.53 1.11 -9.76
CA GLN A 87 -4.89 -0.07 -8.99
C GLN A 87 -5.45 -1.17 -9.89
N GLY A 88 -5.35 -2.42 -9.44
CA GLY A 88 -5.96 -3.56 -10.10
C GLY A 88 -5.17 -4.10 -11.29
N CYS A 89 -5.86 -4.86 -12.15
CA CYS A 89 -5.30 -5.41 -13.38
C CYS A 89 -5.43 -4.37 -14.50
N VAL A 90 -4.47 -3.45 -14.60
CA VAL A 90 -4.46 -2.38 -15.61
C VAL A 90 -4.39 -2.97 -17.02
N ARG A 91 -5.55 -3.20 -17.62
CA ARG A 91 -5.72 -3.38 -19.06
C ARG A 91 -6.43 -2.13 -19.57
N TYR A 92 -6.20 -1.75 -20.83
CA TYR A 92 -7.05 -0.78 -21.53
C TYR A 92 -8.47 -1.37 -21.72
N LYS A 93 -9.23 -1.55 -20.65
CA LYS A 93 -10.63 -1.98 -20.66
C LYS A 93 -11.52 -0.75 -20.55
N LYS A 94 -12.73 -0.85 -21.11
CA LYS A 94 -13.81 0.11 -20.84
C LYS A 94 -14.05 0.13 -19.32
N ARG A 95 -14.14 1.34 -18.75
CA ARG A 95 -14.24 1.66 -17.31
C ARG A 95 -15.05 0.64 -16.49
N GLY A 96 -14.57 0.31 -15.28
CA GLY A 96 -15.42 -0.20 -14.18
C GLY A 96 -15.09 -1.57 -13.60
N ALA A 97 -13.96 -2.20 -13.94
CA ALA A 97 -13.62 -3.56 -13.48
C ALA A 97 -12.10 -3.75 -13.22
N ASP A 98 -11.48 -2.80 -12.52
CA ASP A 98 -10.02 -2.81 -12.30
C ASP A 98 -9.63 -3.80 -11.20
N ILE A 99 -10.46 -3.91 -10.14
CA ILE A 99 -10.32 -4.93 -9.09
C ILE A 99 -11.18 -6.13 -9.51
N LEU A 100 -10.54 -7.28 -9.74
CA LEU A 100 -11.19 -8.49 -10.21
C LEU A 100 -11.14 -9.53 -9.10
N TYR A 101 -12.15 -9.52 -8.22
CA TYR A 101 -12.40 -10.65 -7.34
C TYR A 101 -12.77 -11.85 -8.20
N THR A 102 -11.85 -12.79 -8.37
CA THR A 102 -12.16 -14.17 -8.75
C THR A 102 -12.13 -15.02 -7.50
#